data_AF-A0AAU8ZKV7-F1
#
_entry.id   AF-A0AAU8ZKV7-F1
#
_cell.length_a   1.000
_cell.length_b   1.000
_cell.length_c   1.000
_cell.angle_alpha   90.00
_cell.angle_beta   90.00
_cell.angle_gamma   90.00
#
_symmetry.space_group_name_H-M   'P 1'
#
loop_
_entity.id
_entity.type
_entity.pdbx_description
1 polymer ?
#
loop_
_entity_poly.entity_id
_entity_poly.type
_entity_poly.pdbx_seq_one_letter_code
_entity_poly.pdbx_strand_id
1 'polypeptide(L)'
;MANQLAQAGNHLLTELVMEIKSGNLRRCEALGLTDNEIRLLNSLTIEDLHYLSQSPVSIITCQIHRENLRLLLTRAKEVHRQNQMIERCLRLGASIDLLNQYFGMTSLEVSARRRLSGIRGNAGRSQRLSDVQQTELWYRWKEEGMPEPDDPDCLQIMVSCAEKMNVSLTTVWNSVQEWHRDGILNSADRGKYHAG
;
A
#
# COMPACT_ATOMS: atom_id res chain seq x y z
N MET A 1 6.02 19.75 28.33
CA MET A 1 6.47 18.45 27.78
C MET A 1 7.49 17.74 28.67
N ALA A 2 8.59 18.38 29.12
CA ALA A 2 9.57 17.70 30.00
C ALA A 2 8.95 17.10 31.28
N ASN A 3 8.02 17.83 31.92
CA ASN A 3 7.32 17.35 33.12
C ASN A 3 6.36 16.17 32.84
N GLN A 4 5.81 16.06 31.61
CA GLN A 4 4.95 14.94 31.21
C GLN A 4 5.77 13.66 30.98
N LEU A 5 6.98 13.79 30.42
CA LEU A 5 7.89 12.66 30.24
C LEU A 5 8.46 12.18 31.58
N ALA A 6 8.77 13.09 32.51
CA ALA A 6 9.18 12.71 33.86
C ALA A 6 8.06 11.96 34.61
N GLN A 7 6.82 12.46 34.57
CA GLN A 7 5.66 11.76 35.14
C GLN A 7 5.42 10.39 34.51
N ALA A 8 5.49 10.30 33.17
CA ALA A 8 5.37 9.02 32.46
C ALA A 8 6.51 8.06 32.81
N GLY A 9 7.73 8.57 32.96
CA GLY A 9 8.90 7.81 33.42
C GLY A 9 8.71 7.24 34.82
N ASN A 10 8.19 8.03 35.75
CA ASN A 10 7.94 7.59 37.12
C ASN A 10 6.82 6.54 37.19
N HIS A 11 5.78 6.69 36.36
CA HIS A 11 4.73 5.67 36.23
C HIS A 11 5.31 4.35 35.68
N LEU A 12 6.10 4.43 34.61
CA LEU A 12 6.77 3.26 34.02
C LEU A 12 7.71 2.58 35.02
N LEU A 13 8.49 3.35 35.78
CA LEU A 13 9.38 2.80 36.81
C LEU A 13 8.60 2.04 37.88
N THR A 14 7.46 2.58 38.31
CA THR A 14 6.58 1.91 39.29
C THR A 14 5.99 0.63 38.71
N GLU A 15 5.52 0.65 37.46
CA GLU A 15 5.03 -0.55 36.76
C GLU A 15 6.12 -1.61 36.65
N LEU A 16 7.35 -1.22 36.28
CA LEU A 16 8.50 -2.11 36.19
C LEU A 16 8.83 -2.77 37.53
N VAL A 17 8.82 -2.01 38.63
CA VAL A 17 9.06 -2.56 39.96
C VAL A 17 7.96 -3.54 40.34
N MET A 18 6.68 -3.25 40.05
CA MET A 18 5.58 -4.18 40.28
C MET A 18 5.72 -5.47 39.45
N GLU A 19 6.11 -5.36 38.18
CA GLU A 19 6.34 -6.51 37.29
C GLU A 19 7.52 -7.37 37.74
N ILE A 20 8.57 -6.76 38.30
CA ILE A 20 9.68 -7.50 38.90
C ILE A 20 9.21 -8.25 40.16
N LYS A 21 8.40 -7.60 41.01
CA LYS A 21 7.82 -8.23 42.21
C LYS A 21 6.83 -9.35 41.88
N SER A 22 6.13 -9.27 40.75
CA SER A 22 5.21 -10.31 40.27
C SER A 22 5.92 -11.48 39.57
N GLY A 23 7.22 -11.36 39.29
CA GLY A 23 8.05 -12.39 38.66
C GLY A 23 8.12 -12.31 37.12
N ASN A 24 7.60 -11.25 36.50
CA ASN A 24 7.55 -11.08 35.04
C ASN A 24 8.84 -10.48 34.45
N LEU A 25 9.99 -11.10 34.75
CA LEU A 25 11.32 -10.56 34.38
C LEU A 25 11.55 -10.44 32.86
N ARG A 26 10.96 -11.34 32.07
CA ARG A 26 11.08 -11.32 30.59
C ARG A 26 10.57 -10.01 29.96
N ARG A 27 9.55 -9.40 30.56
CA ARG A 27 8.98 -8.13 30.07
C ARG A 27 9.93 -6.96 30.35
N CYS A 28 10.64 -7.00 31.48
CA CYS A 28 11.68 -6.03 31.82
C CYS A 28 12.88 -6.11 30.87
N GLU A 29 13.34 -7.33 30.56
CA GLU A 29 14.41 -7.57 29.58
C GLU A 29 14.00 -7.07 28.18
N ALA A 30 12.76 -7.31 27.75
CA ALA A 30 12.25 -6.83 26.46
C ALA A 30 12.19 -5.28 26.36
N LEU A 31 12.11 -4.59 27.50
CA LEU A 31 12.20 -3.13 27.58
C LEU A 31 13.66 -2.62 27.61
N GLY A 32 14.64 -3.53 27.62
CA GLY A 32 16.07 -3.21 27.58
C GLY A 32 16.76 -3.16 28.93
N LEU A 33 16.10 -3.58 30.02
CA LEU A 33 16.75 -3.68 31.34
C LEU A 33 17.73 -4.84 31.39
N THR A 34 18.90 -4.59 31.94
CA THR A 34 19.90 -5.62 32.25
C THR A 34 19.57 -6.35 33.55
N ASP A 35 20.12 -7.56 33.73
CA ASP A 35 19.96 -8.35 34.97
C ASP A 35 20.36 -7.57 36.23
N ASN A 36 21.39 -6.73 36.12
CA ASN A 36 21.85 -5.91 37.23
C ASN A 36 20.84 -4.82 37.59
N GLU A 37 20.26 -4.15 36.60
CA GLU A 37 19.23 -3.13 36.81
C GLU A 37 17.96 -3.75 37.40
N ILE A 38 17.57 -4.94 36.95
CA ILE A 38 16.43 -5.69 37.50
C ILE A 38 16.65 -6.00 38.99
N ARG A 39 17.87 -6.43 39.37
CA ARG A 39 18.20 -6.70 40.78
C ARG A 39 18.16 -5.43 41.63
N LEU A 40 18.70 -4.32 41.12
CA LEU A 40 18.67 -3.02 41.81
C LEU A 40 17.23 -2.53 42.02
N LEU A 41 16.40 -2.60 40.99
CA LEU A 41 14.98 -2.26 41.06
C LEU A 41 14.22 -3.16 42.06
N ASN A 42 14.56 -4.44 42.15
CA ASN A 42 13.97 -5.35 43.14
C ASN A 42 14.37 -5.00 44.58
N SER A 43 15.56 -4.41 44.79
CA SER A 43 16.05 -4.01 46.11
C SER A 43 15.56 -2.64 46.59
N LEU A 44 14.83 -1.88 45.76
CA LEU A 44 14.33 -0.56 46.12
C LEU A 44 13.37 -0.61 47.33
N THR A 45 13.56 0.33 48.25
CA THR A 45 12.65 0.57 49.38
C THR A 45 11.54 1.55 49.00
N ILE A 46 10.55 1.69 49.89
CA ILE A 46 9.48 2.69 49.72
C ILE A 46 10.05 4.12 49.73
N GLU A 47 11.10 4.37 50.52
CA GLU A 47 11.77 5.66 50.59
C GLU A 47 12.50 5.98 49.27
N ASP A 48 13.19 5.00 48.69
CA ASP A 48 13.85 5.14 47.39
C ASP A 48 12.82 5.43 46.28
N LEU A 49 11.69 4.72 46.28
CA LEU A 49 10.60 4.97 45.34
C LEU A 49 10.00 6.37 45.51
N HIS A 50 9.85 6.84 46.76
CA HIS A 50 9.37 8.19 47.02
C HIS A 50 10.34 9.24 46.48
N TYR A 51 11.64 9.07 46.72
CA TYR A 51 12.69 9.93 46.18
C TYR A 51 12.67 9.97 44.64
N LEU A 52 12.62 8.80 43.99
CA LEU A 52 12.56 8.70 42.53
C LEU A 52 11.28 9.35 41.97
N SER A 53 10.14 9.21 42.65
CA SER A 53 8.87 9.80 42.22
C SER A 53 8.86 11.32 42.17
N GLN A 54 9.72 11.96 42.98
CA GLN A 54 9.88 13.41 43.08
C GLN A 54 10.97 13.95 42.15
N SER A 55 11.73 13.06 41.49
CA SER A 55 12.79 13.45 40.56
C SER A 55 12.21 14.12 39.32
N PRO A 56 12.74 15.28 38.90
CA PRO A 56 12.36 15.94 37.64
C PRO A 56 13.02 15.30 36.42
N VAL A 57 13.89 14.30 36.60
CA VAL A 57 14.65 13.65 35.54
C VAL A 57 13.85 12.50 34.94
N SER A 58 13.61 12.56 33.62
CA SER A 58 12.95 11.47 32.90
C SER A 58 13.94 10.35 32.57
N ILE A 59 13.60 9.12 32.95
CA ILE A 59 14.29 7.90 32.48
C ILE A 59 13.91 7.53 31.03
N ILE A 60 12.83 8.10 30.50
CA ILE A 60 12.34 7.85 29.15
C ILE A 60 12.89 8.92 28.20
N THR A 61 13.53 8.47 27.13
CA THR A 61 13.83 9.29 25.96
C THR A 61 12.89 8.88 24.83
N CYS A 62 11.97 9.76 24.44
CA CYS A 62 11.08 9.53 23.30
C CYS A 62 11.55 10.38 22.11
N GLN A 63 11.96 9.71 21.04
CA GLN A 63 12.33 10.36 19.78
C GLN A 63 11.58 9.71 18.63
N ILE A 64 10.91 10.53 17.83
CA ILE A 64 10.28 10.06 16.60
C ILE A 64 11.37 9.87 15.56
N HIS A 65 11.56 8.63 15.10
CA HIS A 65 12.48 8.33 14.00
C HIS A 65 11.89 8.86 12.68
N ARG A 66 12.27 10.11 12.32
CA ARG A 66 11.65 10.87 11.23
C ARG A 66 11.70 10.16 9.88
N GLU A 67 12.79 9.49 9.56
CA GLU A 67 12.96 8.78 8.28
C GLU A 67 12.03 7.56 8.18
N ASN A 68 11.97 6.72 9.22
CA ASN A 68 11.03 5.60 9.27
C ASN A 68 9.57 6.07 9.20
N LEU A 69 9.23 7.15 9.92
CA LEU A 69 7.89 7.72 9.85
C LEU A 69 7.56 8.18 8.42
N ARG A 70 8.47 8.91 7.76
CA ARG A 70 8.29 9.35 6.37
C ARG A 70 8.12 8.17 5.43
N LEU A 71 8.96 7.15 5.57
CA LEU A 71 8.88 5.93 4.75
C LEU A 71 7.53 5.24 4.93
N LEU A 72 7.08 5.05 6.17
CA LEU A 72 5.77 4.45 6.48
C LEU A 72 4.62 5.25 5.87
N LEU A 73 4.64 6.58 5.98
CA LEU A 73 3.61 7.44 5.41
C LEU A 73 3.59 7.38 3.88
N THR A 74 4.75 7.37 3.23
CA THR A 74 4.85 7.23 1.77
C THR A 74 4.34 5.86 1.32
N ARG A 75 4.71 4.79 2.03
CA ARG A 75 4.22 3.43 1.74
C ARG A 75 2.71 3.32 1.92
N ALA A 76 2.16 3.90 2.98
CA ALA A 76 0.73 3.91 3.22
C ALA A 76 -0.04 4.60 2.08
N LYS A 77 0.46 5.74 1.59
CA LYS A 77 -0.12 6.45 0.44
C LYS A 77 -0.06 5.61 -0.85
N GLU A 78 1.07 4.95 -1.10
CA GLU A 78 1.21 4.12 -2.30
C GLU A 78 0.26 2.92 -2.29
N VAL A 79 0.21 2.19 -1.17
CA VAL A 79 -0.72 1.07 -0.99
C VAL A 79 -2.17 1.52 -1.12
N HIS A 80 -2.50 2.71 -0.59
CA HIS A 80 -3.84 3.27 -0.74
C HIS A 80 -4.18 3.55 -2.20
N ARG A 81 -3.28 4.21 -2.94
CA ARG A 81 -3.45 4.51 -4.38
C ARG A 81 -3.61 3.24 -5.20
N GLN A 82 -2.78 2.23 -4.96
CA GLN A 82 -2.87 0.93 -5.63
C GLN A 82 -4.21 0.25 -5.37
N ASN A 83 -4.68 0.24 -4.11
CA ASN A 83 -5.99 -0.33 -3.78
C ASN A 83 -7.15 0.41 -4.45
N GLN A 84 -7.10 1.75 -4.50
CA GLN A 84 -8.10 2.53 -5.25
C GLN A 84 -8.12 2.17 -6.73
N MET A 85 -6.96 1.98 -7.35
CA MET A 85 -6.87 1.56 -8.75
C MET A 85 -7.46 0.17 -8.96
N ILE A 86 -7.15 -0.79 -8.09
CA ILE A 86 -7.73 -2.14 -8.14
C ILE A 86 -9.26 -2.07 -8.06
N GLU A 87 -9.81 -1.30 -7.13
CA GLU A 87 -11.27 -1.14 -6.99
C GLU A 87 -11.91 -0.49 -8.23
N ARG A 88 -11.23 0.46 -8.88
CA ARG A 88 -11.69 1.02 -10.17
C ARG A 88 -11.69 -0.04 -11.27
N CYS A 89 -10.60 -0.79 -11.41
CA CYS A 89 -10.49 -1.87 -12.38
C CYS A 89 -11.60 -2.93 -12.19
N LEU A 90 -11.84 -3.34 -10.94
CA LEU A 90 -12.89 -4.29 -10.58
C LEU A 90 -14.27 -3.79 -11.00
N ARG A 91 -14.60 -2.52 -10.70
CA ARG A 91 -15.88 -1.91 -11.09
C ARG A 91 -16.07 -1.86 -12.61
N LEU A 92 -15.00 -1.64 -13.36
CA LEU A 92 -15.00 -1.65 -14.84
C LEU A 92 -14.99 -3.06 -15.43
N GLY A 93 -15.11 -4.11 -14.61
CA GLY A 93 -15.15 -5.49 -15.07
C GLY A 93 -13.81 -5.97 -15.63
N ALA A 94 -12.69 -5.58 -15.01
CA ALA A 94 -11.38 -6.15 -15.28
C ALA A 94 -11.38 -7.68 -15.11
N SER A 95 -10.73 -8.40 -16.02
CA SER A 95 -10.56 -9.84 -15.96
C SER A 95 -9.58 -10.25 -14.84
N ILE A 96 -9.60 -11.52 -14.47
CA ILE A 96 -8.61 -12.06 -13.52
C ILE A 96 -7.21 -11.95 -14.13
N ASP A 97 -7.07 -12.23 -15.43
CA ASP A 97 -5.78 -12.19 -16.13
C ASP A 97 -5.19 -10.77 -16.15
N LEU A 98 -6.01 -9.75 -16.40
CA LEU A 98 -5.57 -8.35 -16.33
C LEU A 98 -5.09 -7.98 -14.93
N LEU A 99 -5.87 -8.33 -13.90
CA LEU A 99 -5.50 -8.04 -12.52
C LEU A 99 -4.27 -8.84 -12.05
N ASN A 100 -4.05 -10.03 -12.62
CA ASN A 100 -2.85 -10.79 -12.38
C ASN A 100 -1.63 -10.13 -13.04
N GLN A 101 -1.74 -9.69 -14.30
CA GLN A 101 -0.65 -9.02 -15.01
C GLN A 101 -0.21 -7.73 -14.32
N TYR A 102 -1.15 -6.85 -13.95
CA TYR A 102 -0.80 -5.53 -13.40
C TYR A 102 -0.61 -5.50 -11.87
N PHE A 103 -1.23 -6.41 -11.13
CA PHE A 103 -1.21 -6.38 -9.66
C PHE A 103 -0.76 -7.69 -9.01
N GLY A 104 -0.43 -8.73 -9.79
CA GLY A 104 -0.05 -10.04 -9.27
C GLY A 104 -1.17 -10.77 -8.53
N MET A 105 -2.42 -10.32 -8.67
CA MET A 105 -3.55 -10.85 -7.91
C MET A 105 -3.92 -12.25 -8.38
N THR A 106 -4.20 -13.12 -7.41
CA THR A 106 -4.70 -14.48 -7.65
C THR A 106 -6.21 -14.46 -7.94
N SER A 107 -6.71 -15.52 -8.58
CA SER A 107 -8.15 -15.70 -8.82
C SER A 107 -8.98 -15.70 -7.54
N LEU A 108 -8.43 -16.22 -6.44
CA LEU A 108 -9.05 -16.22 -5.12
C LEU A 108 -9.20 -14.79 -4.57
N GLU A 109 -8.13 -13.99 -4.62
CA GLU A 109 -8.16 -12.60 -4.15
C GLU A 109 -9.12 -11.75 -4.96
N VAL A 110 -9.11 -11.89 -6.30
CA VAL A 110 -10.05 -11.18 -7.19
C VAL A 110 -11.49 -11.56 -6.86
N SER A 111 -11.78 -12.85 -6.70
CA SER A 111 -13.13 -13.33 -6.38
C SER A 111 -13.62 -12.84 -5.01
N ALA A 112 -12.74 -12.86 -4.01
CA ALA A 112 -13.03 -12.33 -2.68
C ALA A 112 -13.33 -10.82 -2.72
N ARG A 113 -12.49 -10.02 -3.40
CA ARG A 113 -12.70 -8.58 -3.54
C ARG A 113 -13.98 -8.26 -4.30
N ARG A 114 -14.27 -8.94 -5.41
CA ARG A 114 -15.55 -8.76 -6.15
C ARG A 114 -16.76 -9.01 -5.26
N ARG A 115 -16.72 -10.07 -4.44
CA ARG A 115 -17.79 -10.40 -3.49
C ARG A 115 -17.97 -9.30 -2.44
N LEU A 116 -16.88 -8.77 -1.89
CA LEU A 116 -16.92 -7.67 -0.91
C LEU A 116 -17.44 -6.37 -1.51
N SER A 117 -17.06 -6.05 -2.75
CA SER A 117 -17.50 -4.84 -3.45
C SER A 117 -18.92 -4.95 -4.05
N GLY A 118 -19.64 -6.05 -3.79
CA GLY A 118 -21.01 -6.26 -4.26
C GLY A 118 -21.13 -6.46 -5.78
N ILE A 119 -20.02 -6.67 -6.47
CA ILE A 119 -19.97 -6.91 -7.91
C ILE A 119 -20.42 -8.35 -8.14
N ARG A 120 -21.72 -8.54 -8.40
CA ARG A 120 -22.24 -9.83 -8.85
C ARG A 120 -21.68 -10.08 -10.23
N GLY A 121 -21.10 -11.26 -10.43
CA GLY A 121 -20.38 -11.60 -11.66
C GLY A 121 -21.25 -11.37 -12.89
N ASN A 122 -21.04 -10.26 -13.60
CA ASN A 122 -21.54 -10.08 -14.94
C ASN A 122 -20.70 -10.98 -15.84
N ALA A 123 -21.05 -12.27 -15.86
CA ALA A 123 -20.66 -13.23 -16.87
C ALA A 123 -21.38 -12.95 -18.20
N GLY A 124 -21.47 -11.68 -18.59
CA GLY A 124 -21.80 -11.30 -19.96
C GLY A 124 -20.51 -11.37 -20.75
N ARG A 125 -20.50 -12.10 -21.87
CA ARG A 125 -19.38 -12.10 -22.83
C ARG A 125 -18.91 -10.65 -23.03
N SER A 126 -17.61 -10.40 -22.87
CA SER A 126 -17.02 -9.09 -23.16
C SER A 126 -17.45 -8.69 -24.57
N GLN A 127 -18.35 -7.71 -24.64
CA GLN A 127 -18.85 -7.24 -25.93
C GLN A 127 -17.69 -6.56 -26.63
N ARG A 128 -17.42 -6.96 -27.87
CA ARG A 128 -16.39 -6.33 -28.70
C ARG A 128 -16.73 -4.85 -28.85
N LEU A 129 -15.71 -3.99 -28.85
CA LEU A 129 -15.88 -2.57 -29.12
C LEU A 129 -16.52 -2.38 -30.49
N SER A 130 -17.43 -1.42 -30.62
CA SER A 130 -17.93 -1.00 -31.94
C SER A 130 -16.83 -0.32 -32.74
N ASP A 131 -16.98 -0.22 -34.06
CA ASP A 131 -15.98 0.42 -34.94
C ASP A 131 -15.70 1.89 -34.52
N VAL A 132 -16.74 2.60 -34.08
CA VAL A 132 -16.63 3.97 -33.53
C VAL A 132 -15.80 3.97 -32.25
N GLN A 133 -16.04 3.00 -31.36
CA GLN A 133 -15.31 2.85 -30.10
C GLN A 133 -13.85 2.45 -30.33
N GLN A 134 -13.58 1.56 -31.29
CA GLN A 134 -12.21 1.20 -31.66
C GLN A 134 -11.43 2.40 -32.21
N THR A 135 -12.08 3.21 -33.05
CA THR A 135 -11.50 4.41 -33.63
C THR A 135 -11.18 5.45 -32.55
N GLU A 136 -12.11 5.72 -31.64
CA GLU A 136 -11.91 6.63 -30.51
C GLU A 136 -10.76 6.13 -29.59
N LEU A 137 -10.73 4.84 -29.28
CA LEU A 137 -9.67 4.24 -28.47
C LEU A 137 -8.31 4.43 -29.15
N TRP A 138 -8.23 4.19 -30.45
CA TRP A 138 -6.99 4.33 -31.23
C TRP A 138 -6.45 5.76 -31.25
N TYR A 139 -7.32 6.75 -31.48
CA TYR A 139 -6.90 8.16 -31.48
C TYR A 139 -6.37 8.60 -30.12
N ARG A 140 -7.04 8.23 -29.03
CA ARG A 140 -6.56 8.53 -27.68
C ARG A 140 -5.28 7.80 -27.34
N TRP A 141 -5.15 6.55 -27.75
CA TRP A 141 -3.91 5.79 -27.55
C TRP A 141 -2.72 6.47 -28.24
N LYS A 142 -2.96 7.05 -29.42
CA LYS A 142 -1.97 7.84 -30.16
C LYS A 142 -1.59 9.14 -29.46
N GLU A 143 -2.56 9.86 -28.90
CA GLU A 143 -2.32 11.12 -28.19
C GLU A 143 -1.44 10.92 -26.95
N GLU A 144 -1.61 9.80 -26.25
CA GLU A 144 -0.82 9.42 -25.07
C GLU A 144 0.55 8.79 -25.42
N GLY A 145 0.94 8.78 -26.69
CA GLY A 145 2.27 8.36 -27.13
C GLY A 145 2.44 6.86 -27.39
N MET A 146 1.34 6.10 -27.59
CA MET A 146 1.36 4.66 -27.89
C MET A 146 2.15 3.83 -26.86
N PRO A 147 1.81 3.91 -25.56
CA PRO A 147 2.53 3.17 -24.53
C PRO A 147 2.41 1.66 -24.76
N GLU A 148 3.46 0.94 -24.42
CA GLU A 148 3.45 -0.52 -24.42
C GLU A 148 2.53 -1.05 -23.31
N PRO A 149 1.92 -2.24 -23.49
CA PRO A 149 1.04 -2.82 -22.48
C PRO A 149 1.73 -3.04 -21.12
N ASP A 150 3.04 -3.23 -21.09
CA ASP A 150 3.80 -3.49 -19.87
C ASP A 150 4.16 -2.21 -19.09
N ASP A 151 3.88 -1.03 -19.65
CA ASP A 151 4.09 0.25 -18.97
C ASP A 151 3.07 0.43 -17.81
N PRO A 152 3.52 0.78 -16.58
CA PRO A 152 2.61 1.13 -15.48
C PRO A 152 1.55 2.19 -15.82
N ASP A 153 1.87 3.14 -16.69
CA ASP A 153 0.98 4.24 -17.06
C ASP A 153 -0.10 3.79 -18.07
N CYS A 154 0.15 2.72 -18.82
CA CYS A 154 -0.79 2.12 -19.77
C CYS A 154 -2.13 1.76 -19.11
N LEU A 155 -2.09 1.21 -17.89
CA LEU A 155 -3.30 0.85 -17.14
C LEU A 155 -4.20 2.06 -16.86
N GLN A 156 -3.62 3.21 -16.50
CA GLN A 156 -4.38 4.43 -16.23
C GLN A 156 -5.13 4.90 -17.47
N ILE A 157 -4.50 4.80 -18.63
CA ILE A 157 -5.09 5.19 -19.92
C ILE A 157 -6.23 4.24 -20.28
N MET A 158 -6.04 2.92 -20.13
CA MET A 158 -7.10 1.94 -20.35
C MET A 158 -8.31 2.15 -19.44
N VAL A 159 -8.07 2.37 -18.14
CA VAL A 159 -9.12 2.67 -17.16
C VAL A 159 -9.89 3.93 -17.55
N SER A 160 -9.18 4.99 -17.94
CA SER A 160 -9.80 6.26 -18.35
C SER A 160 -10.61 6.13 -19.65
N CYS A 161 -10.14 5.32 -20.61
CA CYS A 161 -10.88 5.04 -21.84
C CYS A 161 -12.13 4.19 -21.57
N ALA A 162 -12.00 3.14 -20.75
CA ALA A 162 -13.12 2.29 -20.35
C ALA A 162 -14.21 3.09 -19.61
N GLU A 163 -13.83 3.98 -18.70
CA GLU A 163 -14.75 4.90 -18.00
C GLU A 163 -15.47 5.83 -18.97
N LYS A 164 -14.74 6.50 -19.87
CA LYS A 164 -15.33 7.48 -20.81
C LYS A 164 -16.24 6.83 -21.85
N MET A 165 -15.92 5.62 -22.30
CA MET A 165 -16.70 4.89 -23.32
C MET A 165 -17.78 3.99 -22.71
N ASN A 166 -17.83 3.87 -21.39
CA ASN A 166 -18.71 2.98 -20.64
C ASN A 166 -18.65 1.52 -21.12
N VAL A 167 -17.43 1.02 -21.31
CA VAL A 167 -17.14 -0.35 -21.75
C VAL A 167 -16.35 -1.12 -20.70
N SER A 168 -16.35 -2.45 -20.78
CA SER A 168 -15.53 -3.26 -19.88
C SER A 168 -14.05 -2.99 -20.11
N LEU A 169 -13.29 -2.85 -19.01
CA LEU A 169 -11.84 -2.71 -19.06
C LEU A 169 -11.18 -3.90 -19.76
N THR A 170 -11.75 -5.10 -19.62
CA THR A 170 -11.27 -6.31 -20.31
C THR A 170 -11.35 -6.17 -21.83
N THR A 171 -12.41 -5.55 -22.37
CA THR A 171 -12.53 -5.36 -23.82
C THR A 171 -11.48 -4.38 -24.35
N VAL A 172 -11.23 -3.29 -23.61
CA VAL A 172 -10.19 -2.31 -23.95
C VAL A 172 -8.81 -2.98 -23.92
N TRP A 173 -8.51 -3.71 -22.85
CA TRP A 173 -7.25 -4.44 -22.70
C TRP A 173 -7.04 -5.47 -23.81
N ASN A 174 -8.06 -6.25 -24.18
CA ASN A 174 -7.96 -7.20 -25.30
C ASN A 174 -7.62 -6.49 -26.62
N SER A 175 -8.22 -5.32 -26.88
CA SER A 175 -7.94 -4.55 -28.10
C SER A 175 -6.50 -4.04 -28.14
N VAL A 176 -5.98 -3.57 -27.01
CA VAL A 176 -4.57 -3.14 -26.87
C VAL A 176 -3.61 -4.32 -27.00
N GLN A 177 -3.94 -5.47 -26.43
CA GLN A 177 -3.16 -6.71 -26.54
C GLN A 177 -3.14 -7.23 -27.99
N GLU A 178 -4.25 -7.11 -28.73
CA GLU A 178 -4.31 -7.39 -30.17
C GLU A 178 -3.35 -6.48 -30.94
N TRP A 179 -3.37 -5.17 -30.70
CA TRP A 179 -2.44 -4.22 -31.36
C TRP A 179 -0.97 -4.48 -31.04
N HIS A 180 -0.67 -4.90 -29.81
CA HIS A 180 0.68 -5.29 -29.42
C HIS A 180 1.12 -6.55 -30.18
N ARG A 181 0.27 -7.58 -30.24
CA ARG A 181 0.54 -8.84 -30.94
C ARG A 181 0.71 -8.64 -32.44
N ASP A 182 -0.09 -7.77 -33.04
CA ASP A 182 -0.02 -7.44 -34.46
C ASP A 182 1.16 -6.51 -34.80
N GLY A 183 1.95 -6.10 -33.80
CA GLY A 183 3.13 -5.24 -33.97
C GLY A 183 2.80 -3.80 -34.34
N ILE A 184 1.53 -3.40 -34.20
CA ILE A 184 1.03 -2.07 -34.57
C ILE A 184 1.64 -1.01 -33.65
N LEU A 185 1.76 -1.30 -32.35
CA LEU A 185 2.40 -0.39 -31.38
C LEU A 185 3.89 -0.18 -31.68
N ASN A 186 4.59 -1.24 -32.11
CA ASN A 186 6.02 -1.19 -32.47
C ASN A 186 6.28 -0.55 -33.86
N SER A 187 5.24 -0.43 -34.69
CA SER A 187 5.36 0.12 -36.04
C SER A 187 5.38 1.66 -36.07
N ALA A 188 4.86 2.30 -35.02
CA ALA A 188 4.83 3.76 -34.89
C ALA A 188 6.23 4.40 -34.82
N ASP A 189 7.26 3.62 -34.45
CA ASP A 189 8.65 4.08 -34.33
C ASP A 189 9.47 3.96 -35.63
N ARG A 190 8.96 3.24 -36.65
CA ARG A 190 9.66 3.07 -37.95
C ARG A 190 9.40 4.20 -38.96
N GLY A 191 8.52 5.15 -38.65
CA GLY A 191 8.22 6.30 -39.52
C GLY A 191 9.21 7.46 -39.44
N LYS A 192 10.21 7.43 -38.54
CA LYS A 192 11.18 8.53 -38.34
C LYS A 192 12.58 8.30 -38.91
N TYR A 193 12.87 7.15 -39.54
CA TYR A 193 14.22 6.82 -40.03
C TYR A 193 14.37 6.66 -41.55
N HIS A 194 13.34 6.92 -42.36
CA HIS A 194 13.45 6.90 -43.82
C HIS A 194 12.88 8.17 -44.47
N ALA A 195 13.60 9.28 -44.29
CA ALA A 195 13.59 10.41 -45.22
C ALA A 195 15.00 11.04 -45.19
N GLY A 196 15.92 10.40 -45.91
CA GLY A 196 17.16 10.99 -46.38
C GLY A 196 17.05 11.27 -47.86
#